data_AF-A0A7V2XMH5-F1
#
_entry.id   AF-A0A7V2XMH5-F1
#
_cell.length_a   1.000
_cell.length_b   1.000
_cell.length_c   1.000
_cell.angle_alpha   90.00
_cell.angle_beta   90.00
_cell.angle_gamma   90.00
#
_symmetry.space_group_name_H-M   'P 1'
#
loop_
_entity.id
_entity.type
_entity.pdbx_description
1 polymer ?
#
loop_
_entity_poly.entity_id
_entity_poly.type
_entity_poly.pdbx_seq_one_letter_code
_entity_poly.pdbx_strand_id
1 'polypeptide(L)'
;MKHILVYADSLSWGIVPGTRQRLLFEQRWPGVMELALSAAGQNVRVVEDCLNGRRTVWDDPFKPGRNGLVGLAQRIEIHSPLALVVLLLGTNDFQ
;
A
#
# COMPACT_ATOMS: atom_id res chain seq x y z
N MET A 1 -12.43 -10.32 -12.37
CA MET A 1 -11.34 -9.38 -12.03
C MET A 1 -10.74 -9.84 -10.71
N LYS A 2 -9.42 -10.01 -10.64
CA LYS A 2 -8.70 -10.40 -9.42
C LYS A 2 -8.29 -9.13 -8.68
N HIS A 3 -8.78 -8.95 -7.45
CA HIS A 3 -8.43 -7.79 -6.64
C HIS A 3 -7.18 -8.09 -5.79
N ILE A 4 -6.22 -7.17 -5.79
CA ILE A 4 -5.01 -7.25 -4.98
C ILE A 4 -4.97 -6.03 -4.07
N LEU A 5 -4.87 -6.23 -2.75
CA LEU A 5 -4.66 -5.15 -1.80
C LEU A 5 -3.16 -4.98 -1.55
N VAL A 6 -2.64 -3.78 -1.75
CA VAL A 6 -1.30 -3.39 -1.29
C VAL A 6 -1.48 -2.55 -0.03
N TYR A 7 -1.09 -3.12 1.11
CA TYR A 7 -1.14 -2.47 2.42
C TYR A 7 0.27 -2.15 2.90
N ALA A 8 0.65 -0.87 2.88
CA ALA A 8 2.05 -0.49 2.97
C ALA A 8 2.28 0.95 3.47
N ASP A 9 3.54 1.39 3.42
CA ASP A 9 3.98 2.73 3.82
C ASP A 9 4.23 3.68 2.63
N SER A 10 5.05 4.72 2.85
CA SER A 10 5.41 5.74 1.86
C SER A 10 6.13 5.20 0.62
N LEU A 11 6.86 4.09 0.74
CA LEU A 11 7.58 3.49 -0.38
C LEU A 11 6.58 3.02 -1.46
N SER A 12 5.46 2.45 -1.01
CA SER A 12 4.39 1.99 -1.90
C SER A 12 3.38 3.08 -2.24
N TRP A 13 3.22 4.09 -1.38
CA TRP A 13 2.43 5.29 -1.71
C TRP A 13 3.03 6.05 -2.89
N GLY A 14 4.36 5.94 -3.06
CA GLY A 14 5.13 6.56 -4.12
C GLY A 14 5.60 7.96 -3.75
N ILE A 15 6.17 8.14 -2.56
CA ILE A 15 6.74 9.44 -2.19
C ILE A 15 7.97 9.75 -3.07
N VAL A 16 8.02 10.96 -3.63
CA VAL A 16 9.22 11.42 -4.34
C VAL A 16 10.28 11.87 -3.32
N PRO A 17 11.48 11.27 -3.29
CA PRO A 17 12.50 11.54 -2.27
C PRO A 17 12.82 13.02 -2.12
N GLY A 18 12.96 13.49 -0.88
CA GLY A 18 13.26 14.89 -0.57
C GLY A 18 12.11 15.87 -0.80
N THR A 19 10.94 15.39 -1.21
CA THR A 19 9.76 16.23 -1.46
C THR A 19 8.54 15.74 -0.67
N ARG A 20 7.40 16.41 -0.86
CA ARG A 20 6.07 15.94 -0.40
C ARG A 20 5.18 15.49 -1.56
N GLN A 21 5.75 15.34 -2.75
CA GLN A 21 5.02 14.97 -3.95
C GLN A 21 4.83 13.45 -4.02
N ARG A 22 3.79 13.05 -4.77
CA ARG A 22 3.47 11.65 -5.07
C ARG A 22 3.81 11.37 -6.53
N LEU A 23 4.44 10.22 -6.77
CA LEU A 23 4.61 9.66 -8.10
C LEU A 23 3.24 9.46 -8.78
N LEU A 24 3.22 9.62 -10.11
CA LEU A 24 2.05 9.30 -10.93
C LEU A 24 1.74 7.81 -10.86
N PHE A 25 0.53 7.42 -11.29
CA PHE A 25 0.06 6.06 -11.11
C PHE A 25 0.95 5.01 -11.77
N GLU A 26 1.32 5.28 -13.00
CA GLU A 26 2.20 4.49 -13.84
C GLU A 26 3.67 4.46 -13.38
N GLN A 27 4.03 5.26 -12.37
CA GLN A 27 5.40 5.34 -11.84
C GLN A 27 5.55 4.67 -10.47
N ARG A 28 4.48 4.57 -9.69
CA ARG A 28 4.48 3.86 -8.40
C ARG A 28 4.36 2.36 -8.64
N TRP A 29 5.13 1.57 -7.89
CA TRP A 29 5.25 0.13 -8.15
C TRP A 29 3.91 -0.64 -8.16
N PRO A 30 2.87 -0.30 -7.35
CA PRO A 30 1.58 -0.99 -7.45
C PRO A 30 0.90 -0.75 -8.79
N GLY A 31 0.98 0.47 -9.33
CA GLY A 31 0.45 0.81 -10.64
C GLY A 31 1.25 0.20 -11.78
N VAL A 32 2.58 0.18 -11.68
CA VAL A 32 3.45 -0.56 -12.62
C VAL A 32 3.07 -2.04 -12.65
N MET A 33 2.85 -2.65 -11.48
CA MET A 33 2.41 -4.05 -11.36
C MET A 33 1.03 -4.27 -12.02
N GLU A 34 0.04 -3.41 -11.75
CA GLU A 34 -1.30 -3.50 -12.36
C GLU A 34 -1.22 -3.42 -13.89
N LEU A 35 -0.48 -2.45 -14.42
CA LEU A 35 -0.32 -2.24 -15.86
C LEU A 35 0.41 -3.42 -16.52
N ALA A 36 1.47 -3.94 -15.90
CA ALA A 36 2.22 -5.09 -16.40
C ALA A 36 1.36 -6.37 -16.44
N LEU A 37 0.59 -6.64 -15.37
CA LEU A 37 -0.33 -7.78 -15.32
C LEU A 37 -1.44 -7.65 -16.36
N SER A 38 -2.00 -6.45 -16.52
CA SER A 38 -3.02 -6.16 -17.52
C SER A 38 -2.50 -6.37 -18.95
N ALA A 39 -1.28 -5.88 -19.24
CA ALA A 39 -0.61 -6.10 -20.52
C ALA A 39 -0.32 -7.59 -20.80
N ALA A 40 -0.08 -8.38 -19.75
CA ALA A 40 0.06 -9.84 -19.83
C ALA A 40 -1.29 -10.60 -19.91
N GLY A 41 -2.41 -9.89 -20.13
CA GLY A 41 -3.74 -10.47 -20.29
C GLY A 41 -4.43 -10.87 -18.98
N GLN A 42 -3.89 -10.50 -17.82
CA GLN A 42 -4.54 -10.75 -16.52
C GLN A 42 -5.53 -9.63 -16.20
N ASN A 43 -6.79 -10.00 -15.92
CA ASN A 43 -7.79 -9.05 -15.44
C ASN A 43 -7.60 -8.79 -13.93
N VAL A 44 -6.74 -7.82 -13.59
CA VAL A 44 -6.33 -7.48 -12.22
C VAL A 44 -6.70 -6.03 -11.89
N ARG A 45 -7.10 -5.79 -10.63
CA ARG A 45 -7.21 -4.45 -10.06
C ARG A 45 -6.45 -4.37 -8.75
N VAL A 46 -5.57 -3.39 -8.62
CA VAL A 46 -4.79 -3.12 -7.42
C VAL A 46 -5.45 -2.01 -6.62
N VAL A 47 -5.63 -2.27 -5.32
CA VAL A 47 -6.09 -1.29 -4.34
C VAL A 47 -4.88 -0.89 -3.50
N GLU A 48 -4.53 0.40 -3.53
CA GLU A 48 -3.42 0.95 -2.77
C GLU A 48 -3.90 1.54 -1.44
N ASP A 49 -3.72 0.80 -0.35
CA ASP A 49 -3.82 1.33 1.01
C ASP A 49 -2.41 1.56 1.55
N CYS A 50 -1.76 2.61 1.03
CA CYS A 50 -0.39 2.96 1.36
C CYS A 50 -0.36 4.28 2.14
N LEU A 51 0.21 4.29 3.34
CA LEU A 51 0.20 5.46 4.23
C LEU A 51 1.60 5.85 4.69
N ASN A 52 2.00 7.08 4.36
CA ASN A 52 3.32 7.59 4.73
C ASN A 52 3.55 7.56 6.25
N GLY A 53 4.62 6.88 6.67
CA GLY A 53 4.98 6.70 8.08
C GLY A 53 4.26 5.54 8.77
N ARG A 54 3.49 4.71 8.06
CA ARG A 54 2.84 3.53 8.66
C ARG A 54 3.91 2.56 9.20
N ARG A 55 3.71 2.14 10.44
CA ARG A 55 4.52 1.14 11.16
C ARG A 55 3.78 -0.20 11.15
N THR A 56 4.45 -1.29 11.52
CA THR A 56 3.77 -2.61 11.59
C THR A 56 2.68 -2.63 12.66
N VAL A 57 3.06 -2.56 13.94
CA VAL A 57 2.16 -2.72 15.10
C VAL A 57 2.32 -1.61 16.14
N TRP A 58 3.14 -0.61 15.85
CA TRP A 58 3.48 0.46 16.79
C TRP A 58 2.66 1.72 16.55
N ASP A 59 2.26 2.37 17.63
CA ASP A 59 1.75 3.73 17.57
C ASP A 59 2.91 4.70 17.32
N ASP A 60 2.65 5.72 16.51
CA ASP A 60 3.60 6.82 16.33
C ASP A 60 3.29 7.91 17.37
N PRO A 61 4.28 8.35 18.17
CA PRO A 61 4.06 9.29 19.26
C PRO A 61 3.66 10.69 18.79
N PHE A 62 3.87 11.01 17.51
CA PHE A 62 3.61 12.35 16.95
C PHE A 62 2.47 12.35 15.94
N LYS A 63 2.21 11.22 15.25
CA LYS A 63 1.22 11.11 14.18
C LYS A 63 0.24 9.98 14.45
N PRO A 64 -0.99 10.27 14.92
CA PRO A 64 -1.98 9.22 15.16
C PRO A 64 -2.33 8.45 13.87
N GLY A 65 -2.73 7.19 14.05
CA GLY A 65 -3.16 6.33 12.95
C GLY A 65 -2.02 5.76 12.10
N ARG A 66 -0.81 5.64 12.65
CA ARG A 66 0.33 4.99 11.98
C ARG A 66 0.54 3.53 12.35
N ASN A 67 -0.16 3.03 13.35
CA ASN A 67 -0.19 1.62 13.67
C ASN A 67 -0.93 0.84 12.56
N GLY A 68 -0.18 0.05 11.77
CA GLY A 68 -0.71 -0.72 10.65
C GLY A 68 -1.62 -1.88 11.06
N LEU A 69 -1.57 -2.34 12.31
CA LEU A 69 -2.48 -3.36 12.81
C LEU A 69 -3.90 -2.80 12.98
N VAL A 70 -4.00 -1.54 13.37
CA VAL A 70 -5.29 -0.88 13.63
C VAL A 70 -6.04 -0.68 12.32
N GLY A 71 -7.12 -1.45 12.15
CA GLY A 71 -7.99 -1.38 10.99
C GLY A 71 -7.68 -2.38 9.87
N LEU A 72 -6.56 -3.12 9.92
CA LEU A 72 -6.16 -4.01 8.83
C LEU A 72 -7.25 -5.03 8.45
N ALA A 73 -7.88 -5.67 9.44
CA ALA A 73 -8.94 -6.64 9.21
C ALA A 73 -10.12 -6.02 8.43
N GLN A 74 -10.58 -4.83 8.83
CA GLN A 74 -11.67 -4.13 8.15
C GLN A 74 -11.30 -3.75 6.71
N ARG A 75 -10.04 -3.41 6.44
CA ARG A 75 -9.56 -3.09 5.07
C ARG A 75 -9.58 -4.34 4.19
N ILE A 76 -9.11 -5.47 4.72
CA ILE A 76 -9.18 -6.76 4.03
C ILE A 76 -10.65 -7.12 3.72
N GLU A 77 -11.54 -6.96 4.69
CA GLU A 77 -12.95 -7.33 4.55
C GLU A 77 -13.70 -6.42 3.55
N ILE A 78 -13.54 -5.10 3.63
CA ILE A 78 -14.19 -4.13 2.72
C ILE A 78 -13.73 -4.33 1.26
N HIS A 79 -12.49 -4.80 1.05
CA HIS A 79 -11.96 -5.06 -0.30
C HIS A 79 -12.12 -6.51 -0.75
N SER A 80 -12.70 -7.39 0.07
CA SER A 80 -12.92 -8.79 -0.29
C SER A 80 -14.04 -8.96 -1.35
N PRO A 81 -13.98 -9.99 -2.21
CA PRO A 81 -12.97 -11.06 -2.24
C PRO A 81 -11.63 -10.62 -2.86
N LEU A 82 -10.54 -10.80 -2.11
CA LEU A 82 -9.17 -10.52 -2.56
C LEU A 82 -8.50 -11.80 -3.05
N ALA A 83 -7.79 -11.71 -4.17
CA ALA A 83 -6.93 -12.78 -4.67
C ALA A 83 -5.56 -12.80 -3.97
N LEU A 84 -5.11 -11.65 -3.47
CA LEU A 84 -3.83 -11.48 -2.78
C LEU A 84 -3.87 -10.23 -1.89
N VAL A 85 -3.21 -10.31 -0.73
CA VAL A 85 -2.83 -9.14 0.08
C VAL A 85 -1.31 -9.08 0.10
N VAL A 86 -0.75 -7.92 -0.27
CA VAL A 86 0.68 -7.63 -0.18
C VAL A 86 0.90 -6.69 1.00
N LEU A 87 1.68 -7.15 1.98
CA LEU A 87 2.11 -6.38 3.14
C LEU A 87 3.57 -5.97 2.95
N LEU A 88 3.83 -4.67 2.83
CA LEU A 88 5.18 -4.12 2.74
C LEU A 88 5.35 -3.00 3.77
N LEU A 89 5.74 -3.38 4.98
CA LEU A 89 5.94 -2.53 6.15
C LEU A 89 7.23 -2.91 6.86
N GLY A 90 7.69 -2.04 7.77
CA GLY A 90 8.87 -2.25 8.60
C GLY A 90 9.86 -1.10 8.53
N THR A 91 9.86 -0.29 7.46
CA THR A 91 10.79 0.84 7.29
C THR A 91 10.70 1.83 8.45
N ASN A 92 9.47 2.19 8.84
CA ASN A 92 9.22 3.19 9.87
C ASN A 92 9.31 2.62 11.30
N ASP A 93 9.43 1.31 11.45
CA ASP A 93 9.61 0.66 12.75
C ASP A 93 11.01 0.92 13.31
N PHE A 94 11.98 1.21 12.43
CA PHE A 94 13.35 1.59 12.78
C PHE A 94 13.56 3.11 12.94
N GLN A 95 12.49 3.91 12.86
CA GLN A 95 12.52 5.37 13.01
C GLN A 95 12.03 5.83 14.37
#